data_AF-A0AAX4I1I5-F1
#
_entry.id   AF-A0AAX4I1I5-F1
#
_cell.length_a   1.000
_cell.length_b   1.000
_cell.length_c   1.000
_cell.angle_alpha   90.00
_cell.angle_beta   90.00
_cell.angle_gamma   90.00
#
_symmetry.space_group_name_H-M   'P 1'
#
loop_
_entity.id
_entity.type
_entity.pdbx_description
1 polymer ?
#
loop_
_entity_poly.entity_id
_entity_poly.type
_entity_poly.pdbx_seq_one_letter_code
_entity_poly.pdbx_strand_id
1 'polypeptide(L)'
;MQRELYALGSAVFEVTAWKFPYADISGDIWDIIESGTMPVMADNNPACDIITRCWYFGYDSAKAVADDLADVLDAKKQTLLPDTPEFLFDWTRG
;
A
#
# COMPACT_ATOMS: atom_id res chain seq x y z
N MET A 1 0.35 20.04 1.99
CA MET A 1 -0.40 18.77 1.94
C MET A 1 -0.29 18.00 0.63
N GLN A 2 -0.65 18.55 -0.53
CA GLN A 2 -0.57 17.80 -1.81
C GLN A 2 0.81 17.17 -2.07
N ARG A 3 1.89 17.95 -1.97
CA ARG A 3 3.27 17.44 -2.11
C ARG A 3 3.64 16.38 -1.06
N GLU A 4 3.13 16.53 0.16
CA GLU A 4 3.39 15.59 1.26
C GLU A 4 2.66 14.26 1.05
N LEU A 5 1.41 14.30 0.59
CA LEU A 5 0.66 13.10 0.21
C LEU A 5 1.28 12.41 -1.00
N TYR A 6 1.76 13.18 -1.97
CA TYR A 6 2.43 12.60 -3.13
C TYR A 6 3.70 11.85 -2.73
N ALA A 7 4.55 12.50 -1.91
CA ALA A 7 5.75 11.91 -1.38
C ALA A 7 5.46 10.67 -0.50
N LEU A 8 4.41 10.73 0.32
CA LEU A 8 3.98 9.60 1.15
C LEU A 8 3.53 8.40 0.30
N GLY A 9 2.70 8.62 -0.72
CA GLY A 9 2.30 7.58 -1.67
C GLY A 9 3.51 6.98 -2.40
N SER A 10 4.48 7.80 -2.79
CA SER A 10 5.74 7.35 -3.41
C SER A 10 6.60 6.51 -2.47
N ALA A 11 6.68 6.86 -1.19
CA ALA A 11 7.41 6.06 -0.20
C ALA A 11 6.75 4.70 0.04
N VAL A 12 5.41 4.65 0.11
CA VAL A 12 4.67 3.39 0.21
C VAL A 12 4.87 2.53 -1.05
N PHE A 13 4.85 3.13 -2.24
CA PHE A 13 5.19 2.43 -3.48
C PHE A 13 6.59 1.84 -3.41
N GLU A 14 7.60 2.63 -3.01
CA GLU A 14 8.99 2.18 -2.98
C GLU A 14 9.19 0.96 -2.08
N VAL A 15 8.58 0.97 -0.89
CA VAL A 15 8.63 -0.16 0.06
C VAL A 15 7.92 -1.40 -0.47
N THR A 16 6.77 -1.22 -1.13
CA THR A 16 5.93 -2.35 -1.58
C THR A 16 6.37 -2.93 -2.92
N ALA A 17 6.97 -2.11 -3.80
CA ALA A 17 7.44 -2.50 -5.13
C ALA A 17 8.96 -2.76 -5.16
N TRP A 18 9.69 -2.48 -4.08
CA TRP A 18 11.17 -2.54 -4.01
C TRP A 18 11.85 -1.77 -5.15
N LYS A 19 11.24 -0.65 -5.57
CA LYS A 19 11.66 0.15 -6.72
C LYS A 19 11.17 1.57 -6.57
N PHE A 20 12.02 2.54 -6.90
CA PHE A 20 11.61 3.94 -6.95
C PHE A 20 10.59 4.17 -8.08
N PRO A 21 9.49 4.93 -7.88
CA PRO A 21 8.37 4.98 -8.84
C PRO A 21 8.76 5.47 -10.25
N TYR A 22 9.77 6.32 -10.36
CA TYR A 22 10.26 6.85 -11.64
C TYR A 22 11.68 6.38 -11.98
N ALA A 23 12.13 5.24 -11.45
CA ALA A 23 13.51 4.78 -11.59
C ALA A 23 14.01 4.69 -13.05
N ASP A 24 13.11 4.41 -14.00
CA ASP A 24 13.43 4.23 -15.41
C ASP A 24 13.14 5.47 -16.27
N ILE A 25 12.72 6.58 -15.65
CA ILE A 25 12.33 7.80 -16.35
C ILE A 25 13.36 8.90 -16.07
N SER A 26 13.93 9.47 -17.13
CA SER A 26 14.80 10.63 -17.06
C SER A 26 14.00 11.93 -17.17
N GLY A 27 14.33 12.94 -16.36
CA GLY A 27 13.70 14.26 -16.41
C GLY A 27 13.49 14.84 -15.03
N ASP A 28 12.90 16.04 -14.95
CA ASP A 28 12.41 16.56 -13.67
C ASP A 28 11.15 15.77 -13.29
N ILE A 29 11.17 15.21 -12.08
CA ILE A 29 10.06 14.41 -11.54
C ILE A 29 8.80 15.28 -11.45
N TRP A 30 8.90 16.56 -11.15
CA TRP A 30 7.74 17.44 -11.05
C TRP A 30 7.07 17.68 -12.40
N ASP A 31 7.84 17.86 -13.47
CA ASP A 31 7.29 17.99 -14.83
C ASP A 31 6.56 16.70 -15.25
N ILE A 32 7.11 15.54 -14.89
CA ILE A 32 6.50 14.23 -15.17
C ILE A 32 5.18 14.08 -14.39
N ILE A 33 5.16 14.46 -13.11
CA ILE A 33 3.96 14.45 -12.28
C ILE A 33 2.89 15.39 -12.86
N GLU A 34 3.28 16.61 -13.22
CA GLU A 34 2.37 17.61 -13.81
C GLU A 34 1.83 17.18 -15.19
N SER A 35 2.58 16.36 -15.93
CA SER A 35 2.11 15.74 -17.17
C SER A 35 1.03 14.66 -16.97
N GLY A 36 0.80 14.22 -15.72
CA GLY A 36 -0.12 13.14 -15.39
C GLY A 36 0.45 11.74 -15.64
N THR A 37 1.77 11.62 -15.86
CA THR A 37 2.42 10.32 -16.05
C THR A 37 2.53 9.59 -14.72
N MET A 38 1.87 8.43 -14.62
CA MET A 38 1.86 7.62 -13.40
C MET A 38 2.77 6.39 -13.50
N PRO A 39 3.45 5.99 -12.41
CA PRO A 39 4.20 4.76 -12.34
C PRO A 39 3.32 3.53 -12.59
N VAL A 40 3.86 2.53 -13.26
CA VAL A 40 3.18 1.23 -13.39
C VAL A 40 3.22 0.51 -12.05
N MET A 41 2.04 0.19 -11.51
CA MET A 41 1.87 -0.61 -10.31
C MET A 41 1.58 -2.07 -10.68
N ALA A 42 2.16 -3.01 -9.93
CA ALA A 42 1.83 -4.42 -10.09
C ALA A 42 0.46 -4.71 -9.46
N ASP A 43 -0.38 -5.50 -10.14
CA ASP A 43 -1.75 -5.82 -9.70
C ASP A 43 -1.81 -6.53 -8.33
N ASN A 44 -0.70 -7.17 -7.92
CA ASN A 44 -0.59 -7.84 -6.64
C ASN A 44 -0.04 -6.95 -5.51
N ASN A 45 0.20 -5.66 -5.77
CA ASN A 45 0.65 -4.74 -4.74
C ASN A 45 -0.48 -4.52 -3.71
N PRO A 46 -0.27 -4.91 -2.43
CA PRO A 46 -1.33 -4.85 -1.42
C PRO A 46 -1.77 -3.42 -1.06
N ALA A 47 -0.97 -2.40 -1.42
CA ALA A 47 -1.26 -1.00 -1.11
C ALA A 47 -1.62 -0.17 -2.36
N CYS A 48 -1.92 -0.80 -3.49
CA CYS A 48 -2.19 -0.12 -4.77
C CYS A 48 -3.25 1.00 -4.64
N ASP A 49 -4.37 0.70 -3.98
CA ASP A 49 -5.47 1.67 -3.80
C ASP A 49 -5.05 2.86 -2.92
N ILE A 50 -4.28 2.61 -1.86
CA ILE A 50 -3.78 3.63 -0.93
C ILE A 50 -2.78 4.55 -1.64
N ILE A 51 -1.83 3.97 -2.38
CA ILE A 51 -0.84 4.72 -3.17
C ILE A 51 -1.55 5.62 -4.19
N THR A 52 -2.50 5.06 -4.93
CA THR A 52 -3.29 5.78 -5.93
C THR A 52 -4.05 6.94 -5.29
N ARG A 53 -4.72 6.69 -4.16
CA ARG A 53 -5.47 7.71 -3.43
C ARG A 53 -4.58 8.81 -2.86
N CYS A 54 -3.37 8.51 -2.40
CA CYS A 54 -2.37 9.50 -2.02
C CYS A 54 -2.00 10.42 -3.19
N TRP A 55 -1.74 9.85 -4.37
CA TRP A 55 -1.38 10.62 -5.57
C TRP A 55 -2.52 11.47 -6.12
N TYR A 56 -3.78 11.07 -5.89
CA TYR A 56 -4.97 11.90 -6.17
C TYR A 56 -5.38 12.85 -5.03
N PHE A 57 -4.57 12.96 -3.98
CA PHE A 57 -4.82 13.82 -2.82
C PHE A 57 -6.14 13.50 -2.08
N GLY A 58 -6.57 12.24 -2.10
CA GLY A 58 -7.85 11.79 -1.53
C GLY A 58 -7.84 11.56 -0.02
N TYR A 59 -6.83 12.06 0.70
CA TYR A 59 -6.68 11.95 2.15
C TYR A 59 -6.53 13.33 2.78
N ASP A 60 -7.17 13.53 3.92
CA ASP A 60 -7.10 14.80 4.67
C ASP A 60 -5.93 14.84 5.67
N SER A 61 -5.27 13.70 5.91
CA SER A 61 -4.14 13.60 6.84
C SER A 61 -3.27 12.37 6.61
N ALA A 62 -2.01 12.42 7.05
CA ALA A 62 -1.13 11.27 7.08
C ALA A 62 -1.63 10.15 8.02
N LYS A 63 -2.40 10.52 9.07
CA LYS A 63 -3.02 9.54 9.97
C LYS A 63 -4.01 8.64 9.22
N ALA A 64 -4.85 9.21 8.35
CA ALA A 64 -5.80 8.43 7.58
C ALA A 64 -5.10 7.41 6.64
N VAL A 65 -3.96 7.79 6.07
CA VAL A 65 -3.13 6.86 5.28
C VAL A 65 -2.58 5.72 6.15
N ALA A 66 -2.09 6.05 7.35
CA ALA A 66 -1.56 5.06 8.28
C ALA A 66 -2.64 4.09 8.79
N ASP A 67 -3.85 4.58 9.05
CA ASP A 67 -4.99 3.77 9.47
C ASP A 67 -5.38 2.78 8.36
N ASP A 68 -5.51 3.22 7.10
CA ASP A 68 -5.80 2.32 5.95
C ASP A 68 -4.68 1.28 5.73
N LEU A 69 -3.41 1.65 5.91
CA LEU A 69 -2.29 0.71 5.83
C LEU A 69 -2.33 -0.35 6.93
N ALA A 70 -2.76 0.02 8.14
CA ALA A 70 -2.93 -0.92 9.24
C ALA A 70 -4.03 -1.95 8.94
N ASP A 71 -5.15 -1.50 8.37
CA ASP A 71 -6.25 -2.39 7.96
C ASP A 71 -5.81 -3.41 6.91
N VAL A 72 -5.01 -2.98 5.92
CA VAL A 72 -4.40 -3.90 4.92
C VAL A 72 -3.50 -4.94 5.60
N LEU A 73 -2.68 -4.52 6.56
CA LEU A 73 -1.79 -5.45 7.29
C LEU A 73 -2.59 -6.46 8.11
N ASP A 74 -3.65 -6.04 8.77
CA ASP A 74 -4.47 -6.90 9.61
C ASP A 74 -5.27 -7.91 8.77
N ALA A 75 -5.81 -7.49 7.62
CA ALA A 75 -6.44 -8.39 6.67
C ALA A 75 -5.47 -9.46 6.14
N LYS A 76 -4.21 -9.10 5.88
CA LYS A 76 -3.17 -10.04 5.45
C LYS A 76 -2.80 -11.03 6.57
N LYS A 77 -2.72 -10.59 7.83
CA LYS A 77 -2.49 -11.49 8.97
C LYS A 77 -3.58 -12.54 9.10
N GLN A 78 -4.85 -12.15 8.98
CA GLN A 78 -6.00 -13.08 9.03
C GLN A 78 -6.00 -14.08 7.87
N THR A 79 -5.52 -13.66 6.69
CA THR A 79 -5.39 -14.57 5.53
C THR A 79 -4.27 -15.60 5.73
N LEU A 80 -3.17 -15.21 6.37
CA LEU A 80 -2.00 -16.08 6.62
C LEU A 80 -2.19 -16.98 7.86
N LEU A 81 -3.02 -16.54 8.80
CA LEU A 81 -3.42 -17.27 9.98
C LEU A 81 -4.95 -17.30 9.99
N PRO A 82 -5.59 -18.15 9.16
CA PRO A 82 -7.02 -18.36 9.31
C PRO A 82 -7.24 -18.82 10.74
N ASP A 83 -8.23 -18.25 11.43
CA ASP A 83 -8.62 -18.66 12.77
C ASP A 83 -8.79 -20.19 12.77
N THR A 84 -7.78 -20.90 13.25
CA THR A 84 -7.87 -22.34 13.45
C THR A 84 -9.00 -22.51 14.46
N PRO A 85 -10.15 -23.12 14.09
CA PRO A 85 -11.19 -23.32 15.08
C PRO A 85 -10.59 -24.19 16.20
N GLU A 86 -10.72 -23.74 17.45
CA GLU A 86 -10.18 -24.40 18.66
C GLU A 86 -10.72 -25.84 18.90
N PHE A 87 -11.41 -26.44 17.93
CA PHE A 87 -12.16 -27.69 18.07
C PHE A 87 -11.71 -28.80 17.11
N LEU A 88 -10.42 -28.94 16.84
CA LEU A 88 -9.93 -30.11 16.10
C LEU A 88 -8.66 -30.68 16.72
N PHE A 89 -8.81 -31.34 17.87
CA PHE A 89 -8.25 -32.66 18.19
C PHE A 89 -8.53 -32.98 19.67
N ASP A 90 -9.71 -33.55 19.96
CA ASP A 90 -9.99 -34.19 21.25
C ASP A 90 -9.30 -35.56 21.29
N TRP A 91 -8.12 -35.62 21.92
CA TRP A 91 -7.36 -36.86 22.14
C TRP A 91 -7.84 -37.69 23.35
N THR A 92 -8.98 -37.37 23.97
CA THR A 92 -9.44 -38.04 25.21
C THR A 92 -10.45 -39.18 25.00
N ARG A 93 -10.71 -39.60 23.76
CA ARG A 93 -11.49 -40.82 23.44
C ARG A 93 -10.64 -41.94 22.83
N GLY A 94 -9.53 -42.27 23.50
CA GLY A 94 -8.74 -43.49 23.24
C GLY A 94 -8.78 -44.41 24.45
#